data_AF-A0A852ZFK5-F1
#
_entry.id   AF-A0A852ZFK5-F1
#
_cell.length_a   1.000
_cell.length_b   1.000
_cell.length_c   1.000
_cell.angle_alpha   90.00
_cell.angle_beta   90.00
_cell.angle_gamma   90.00
#
_symmetry.space_group_name_H-M   'P 1'
#
loop_
_entity.id
_entity.type
_entity.pdbx_description
1 polymer ?
#
loop_
_entity_poly.entity_id
_entity_poly.type
_entity_poly.pdbx_seq_one_letter_code
_entity_poly.pdbx_strand_id
1 'polypeptide(L)'
;MRDHEGCPTCGWPATDLGDPGGAGEVLSRHATSAGTVTYIRCVCGGLLVLVAGAVAGAAGSWASGQRSPGHRSTAASREAPRL
;
A
#
# COMPACT_ATOMS: atom_id res chain seq x y z
N MET A 1 16.56 7.43 3.17
CA MET A 1 15.49 6.52 2.75
C MET A 1 14.66 6.29 4.00
N ARG A 2 13.39 6.71 4.06
CA ARG A 2 12.60 6.51 5.29
C ARG A 2 12.10 5.07 5.28
N ASP A 3 12.67 4.24 6.14
CA ASP A 3 12.12 2.93 6.45
C ASP A 3 10.67 3.14 6.89
N HIS A 4 9.71 2.67 6.08
CA HIS A 4 8.31 2.78 6.44
C HIS A 4 8.08 1.73 7.55
N GLU A 5 7.78 2.18 8.77
CA GLU A 5 7.57 1.30 9.93
C GLU A 5 6.28 0.45 9.82
N GLY A 6 5.58 0.52 8.68
CA GLY A 6 4.35 -0.21 8.39
C GLY A 6 3.99 -0.25 6.91
N CYS A 7 2.80 -0.78 6.62
CA CYS A 7 2.21 -0.74 5.29
C CYS A 7 1.84 0.70 4.92
N PRO A 8 2.30 1.27 3.79
CA PRO A 8 1.98 2.65 3.40
C PRO A 8 0.51 2.85 3.00
N THR A 9 -0.23 1.76 2.79
CA THR A 9 -1.65 1.82 2.40
C THR A 9 -2.57 1.95 3.61
N CYS A 10 -2.38 1.12 4.63
CA CYS A 10 -3.29 1.03 5.79
C CYS A 10 -2.62 1.33 7.13
N GLY A 11 -1.30 1.52 7.16
CA GLY A 11 -0.53 1.80 8.37
C GLY A 11 -0.21 0.57 9.22
N TRP A 12 -0.55 -0.65 8.79
CA TRP A 12 -0.33 -1.85 9.60
C TRP A 12 1.17 -2.05 9.91
N PRO A 13 1.56 -2.31 11.16
CA PRO A 13 2.96 -2.36 11.57
C PRO A 13 3.76 -3.43 10.83
N ALA A 14 4.96 -3.07 10.38
CA ALA A 14 5.81 -3.94 9.55
C ALA A 14 6.33 -5.16 10.32
N THR A 15 6.55 -5.01 11.64
CA THR A 15 6.98 -6.10 12.53
C THR A 15 5.96 -7.24 12.52
N ASP A 16 4.69 -6.91 12.75
CA ASP A 16 3.58 -7.87 12.76
C ASP A 16 3.29 -8.47 11.37
N LEU A 17 3.62 -7.76 10.30
CA LEU A 17 3.46 -8.29 8.94
C LEU A 17 4.57 -9.28 8.55
N GLY A 18 5.78 -9.11 9.09
CA GLY A 18 6.96 -9.92 8.78
C GLY A 18 7.15 -11.14 9.67
N ASP A 19 6.48 -11.18 10.83
CA ASP A 19 6.66 -12.22 11.82
C ASP A 19 6.00 -13.55 11.42
N PRO A 20 6.64 -14.71 11.67
CA PRO A 20 6.03 -16.02 11.47
C PRO A 20 4.78 -16.17 12.36
N GLY A 21 3.60 -16.22 11.74
CA GLY A 21 2.31 -16.27 12.44
C GLY A 21 1.72 -14.89 12.78
N GLY A 22 2.33 -13.81 12.30
CA GLY A 22 1.74 -12.47 12.35
C GLY A 22 0.60 -12.27 11.36
N ALA A 23 0.11 -11.03 11.25
CA ALA A 23 -1.05 -10.70 10.43
C ALA A 23 -0.80 -10.73 8.91
N GLY A 24 0.46 -10.69 8.47
CA GLY A 24 0.83 -10.72 7.05
C GLY A 24 0.91 -12.14 6.48
N GLU A 25 0.54 -12.30 5.21
CA GLU A 25 0.75 -13.55 4.48
C GLU A 25 2.07 -13.49 3.71
N VAL A 26 3.03 -14.35 4.05
CA VAL A 26 4.29 -14.47 3.31
C VAL A 26 4.03 -15.24 2.01
N LEU A 27 4.18 -14.56 0.87
CA LEU A 27 3.93 -15.14 -0.45
C LEU A 27 5.16 -15.88 -0.99
N SER A 28 6.34 -15.28 -0.84
CA SER A 28 7.59 -15.90 -1.27
C SER A 28 8.79 -15.31 -0.53
N ARG A 29 9.87 -16.09 -0.50
CA ARG A 29 11.13 -15.71 0.14
C ARG A 29 12.30 -16.16 -0.73
N HIS A 30 13.22 -15.24 -0.99
CA HIS A 30 14.36 -15.47 -1.86
C HIS A 30 15.65 -14.97 -1.22
N ALA A 31 16.68 -15.81 -1.20
CA ALA A 31 18.02 -15.37 -0.84
C ALA A 31 18.65 -14.61 -2.02
N THR A 32 19.28 -13.48 -1.73
CA THR A 32 19.99 -12.64 -2.69
C THR A 32 21.33 -12.20 -2.08
N SER A 33 22.22 -11.61 -2.88
CA SER A 33 23.48 -11.06 -2.39
C SER A 33 23.30 -9.90 -1.40
N ALA A 34 22.15 -9.21 -1.43
CA ALA A 34 21.78 -8.15 -0.51
C ALA A 34 21.07 -8.66 0.77
N GLY A 35 20.97 -9.98 0.94
CA GLY A 35 20.22 -10.62 2.03
C GLY A 35 18.93 -11.27 1.53
N THR A 36 17.96 -11.45 2.41
CA THR A 36 16.69 -12.12 2.08
C THR A 36 15.65 -11.12 1.62
N VAL A 37 15.09 -11.34 0.43
CA VAL A 37 13.92 -10.62 -0.08
C VAL A 37 12.67 -11.44 0.26
N THR A 38 11.72 -10.83 0.96
CA THR A 38 10.44 -11.44 1.33
C THR A 38 9.31 -10.63 0.70
N TYR A 39 8.43 -11.30 -0.03
CA TYR A 39 7.20 -10.69 -0.54
C TYR A 39 6.05 -11.05 0.40
N ILE A 40 5.33 -10.04 0.88
CA ILE A 40 4.28 -10.18 1.90
C ILE A 40 3.01 -9.49 1.42
N ARG A 41 1.87 -10.15 1.57
CA ARG A 41 0.56 -9.52 1.41
C ARG A 41 0.09 -9.00 2.77
N CYS A 42 -0.14 -7.69 2.86
CA CYS A 42 -0.77 -7.08 4.01
C CYS A 42 -2.26 -7.45 4.09
N VAL A 43 -2.84 -7.42 5.29
CA VAL A 43 -4.28 -7.64 5.50
C VAL A 43 -5.19 -6.69 4.71
N CYS A 44 -4.70 -5.51 4.33
CA CYS A 44 -5.43 -4.58 3.46
C CYS A 44 -5.37 -4.96 1.97
N GLY A 45 -4.68 -6.05 1.63
CA GLY A 45 -4.46 -6.53 0.27
C GLY A 45 -3.27 -5.90 -0.47
N GLY A 46 -2.51 -5.00 0.16
CA GLY A 46 -1.30 -4.40 -0.42
C GLY A 46 -0.13 -5.38 -0.45
N LEU A 47 0.73 -5.30 -1.46
CA LEU A 47 1.94 -6.12 -1.58
C LEU A 47 3.15 -5.35 -1.06
N LEU A 48 3.88 -5.95 -0.13
CA LEU A 48 5.07 -5.40 0.50
C LEU A 48 6.29 -6.21 0.10
N VAL A 49 7.42 -5.52 -0.05
CA VAL A 49 8.73 -6.13 -0.29
C VAL A 49 9.62 -5.78 0.89
N LEU A 50 10.08 -6.80 1.61
CA LEU A 50 11.02 -6.66 2.70
C LEU A 50 12.40 -7.13 2.24
N VAL A 51 13.45 -6.36 2.53
CA VAL A 51 14.85 -6.73 2.31
C VAL A 51 15.53 -6.82 3.66
N ALA A 52 16.09 -7.99 3.97
CA ALA A 52 16.71 -8.28 5.27
C ALA A 52 15.78 -7.97 6.48
N GLY A 53 14.46 -8.09 6.28
CA GLY A 53 13.45 -7.82 7.31
C GLY A 53 12.95 -6.37 7.38
N ALA A 54 13.55 -5.44 6.64
CA ALA A 54 13.08 -4.05 6.57
C ALA A 54 12.20 -3.82 5.33
N VAL A 55 11.14 -3.01 5.44
CA VAL A 55 10.27 -2.67 4.30
C VAL A 55 11.05 -1.83 3.29
N ALA A 56 11.39 -2.44 2.15
CA ALA A 56 12.09 -1.77 1.06
C ALA A 56 11.12 -1.07 0.09
N GLY A 57 9.86 -1.52 0.05
CA GLY A 57 8.84 -0.90 -0.78
C GLY A 57 7.48 -1.57 -0.67
N ALA A 58 6.47 -0.92 -1.24
CA ALA A 58 5.14 -1.47 -1.37
C ALA A 58 4.59 -1.20 -2.78
N ALA A 59 3.97 -2.21 -3.36
CA ALA A 59 3.06 -2.04 -4.47
C ALA A 59 1.65 -2.05 -3.91
N GLY A 60 0.86 -1.04 -4.27
CA GLY A 60 -0.46 -0.79 -3.69
C GLY A 60 -1.37 -2.03 -3.70
N SER A 61 -2.36 -2.01 -2.82
CA SER A 61 -3.59 -2.73 -3.15
C SER A 61 -4.09 -2.12 -4.47
N TRP A 62 -4.58 -2.96 -5.37
CA TRP A 62 -5.63 -2.64 -6.34
C TRP A 62 -6.66 -1.67 -5.75
N ALA A 63 -6.32 -0.38 -5.72
CA ALA A 63 -7.20 0.66 -5.27
C ALA A 63 -8.17 0.92 -6.42
N SER A 64 -9.37 0.34 -6.33
CA SER A 64 -10.59 0.87 -6.94
C SER A 64 -10.95 2.24 -6.33
N GLY A 65 -9.98 3.16 -6.21
CA GLY A 65 -10.11 4.29 -5.30
C GLY A 65 -8.93 5.26 -5.25
N GLN A 66 -8.12 5.39 -6.31
CA GLN A 66 -7.35 6.63 -6.48
C GLN A 66 -8.33 7.75 -6.84
N ARG A 67 -9.07 8.29 -5.85
CA ARG A 67 -9.62 9.64 -5.95
C ARG A 67 -8.44 10.59 -5.75
N SER A 68 -7.91 11.09 -6.86
CA SER A 68 -6.99 12.24 -6.83
C SER A 68 -7.64 13.40 -6.05
N PRO A 69 -6.93 14.05 -5.12
CA PRO A 69 -7.42 15.28 -4.53
C PRO A 69 -7.22 16.41 -5.54
N GLY A 70 -8.33 16.93 -6.06
CA GLY A 70 -8.36 18.27 -6.67
C GLY A 70 -8.55 18.32 -8.19
N HIS A 71 -9.79 18.15 -8.64
CA HIS A 71 -10.34 19.15 -9.55
C HIS A 71 -11.55 19.77 -8.84
N ARG A 72 -11.47 21.07 -8.60
CA ARG A 72 -12.53 21.88 -8.01
C ARG A 72 -13.69 21.92 -8.99
N SER A 73 -14.90 21.63 -8.49
CA SER A 73 -16.15 21.79 -9.23
C SER A 73 -16.26 23.20 -9.82
N THR A 74 -16.62 23.28 -11.10
CA THR A 74 -17.52 24.34 -11.58
C THR A 74 -18.80 23.67 -12.01
N ALA A 75 -19.74 23.56 -11.07
CA ALA A 75 -21.14 23.46 -11.42
C ALA A 75 -21.48 24.77 -12.13
N ALA A 76 -21.52 24.73 -13.46
CA ALA A 76 -22.15 25.79 -14.22
C ALA A 76 -23.66 25.69 -13.93
N SER A 77 -24.14 26.50 -13.01
CA SER A 77 -25.54 26.91 -13.00
C SER A 77 -25.85 27.45 -14.39
N ARG A 78 -26.65 26.70 -15.15
CA ARG A 78 -27.39 27.27 -16.26
C ARG A 78 -28.86 27.04 -15.97
N GLU A 79 -29.39 28.05 -15.30
CA GLU A 79 -30.81 28.38 -15.14
C GLU A 79 -31.59 27.99 -16.40
N ALA A 80 -32.64 27.18 -16.23
CA ALA A 80 -33.61 26.91 -17.27
C ALA A 80 -34.54 28.13 -17.40
N PRO A 81 -34.72 28.73 -18.58
CA PRO A 81 -35.81 29.66 -18.77
C PRO A 81 -37.11 28.86 -18.80
N ARG A 82 -38.01 29.16 -17.86
CA ARG A 82 -39.43 28.82 -17.98
C ARG A 82 -39.99 29.60 -19.17
N LEU A 83 -40.65 28.91 -20.08
CA LEU A 83 -41.99 29.17 -20.62
C LEU A 83 -42.38 28.07 -21.60
#